data_AF-A0A2V8K3G6-F1
#
_entry.id   AF-A0A2V8K3G6-F1
#
_cell.length_a   1.000
_cell.length_b   1.000
_cell.length_c   1.000
_cell.angle_alpha   90.00
_cell.angle_beta   90.00
_cell.angle_gamma   90.00
#
_symmetry.space_group_name_H-M   'P 1'
#
loop_
_entity.id
_entity.type
_entity.pdbx_description
1 polymer ?
#
loop_
_entity_poly.entity_id
_entity_poly.type
_entity_poly.pdbx_seq_one_letter_code
_entity_poly.pdbx_strand_id
1 'polypeptide(L)'
;MTLITATFYYMAAASVASALLAVTRKNPVHSMLWVLALFLHVAGIFLLLGAEFLAAVQVIVYAGAILIFYLFVVMLINLPEEEARPRFGNHWRQRKLRLRGAFRR
;
A
#
# COMPACT_ATOMS: atom_id res chain seq x y z
N MET A 1 -22.43 -24.94 -13.76
CA MET A 1 -21.91 -23.70 -14.40
C MET A 1 -22.07 -22.46 -13.51
N THR A 2 -23.18 -22.32 -12.78
CA THR A 2 -23.46 -21.17 -11.88
C THR A 2 -22.51 -21.05 -10.69
N LEU A 3 -22.05 -22.17 -10.10
CA LEU A 3 -21.13 -22.14 -8.96
C LEU A 3 -19.77 -21.52 -9.29
N ILE A 4 -19.20 -21.85 -10.45
CA ILE A 4 -17.90 -21.30 -10.90
C ILE A 4 -18.02 -19.79 -11.12
N THR A 5 -19.10 -19.32 -11.76
CA THR A 5 -19.35 -17.89 -11.96
C THR A 5 -19.56 -17.15 -10.64
N ALA A 6 -20.26 -17.74 -9.67
CA ALA A 6 -20.46 -17.12 -8.36
C ALA A 6 -19.13 -16.98 -7.60
N THR A 7 -18.30 -18.04 -7.59
CA THR A 7 -16.97 -17.99 -6.97
C THR A 7 -16.04 -17.02 -7.67
N PHE A 8 -16.11 -16.91 -9.00
CA PHE A 8 -15.34 -15.93 -9.78
C PHE A 8 -15.69 -14.50 -9.38
N TYR A 9 -16.98 -14.15 -9.34
CA TYR A 9 -17.42 -12.82 -8.92
C TYR A 9 -17.06 -12.51 -7.47
N TYR A 10 -17.16 -13.50 -6.59
CA TYR A 10 -16.72 -13.37 -5.20
C TYR A 10 -15.22 -13.06 -5.10
N MET A 11 -14.37 -13.86 -5.76
CA MET A 11 -12.91 -13.66 -5.77
C MET A 11 -12.53 -12.33 -6.42
N ALA A 12 -13.22 -11.91 -7.48
CA ALA A 12 -13.01 -10.62 -8.15
C ALA A 12 -13.41 -9.43 -7.25
N ALA A 13 -14.55 -9.52 -6.57
CA ALA A 13 -14.96 -8.48 -5.63
C ALA A 13 -13.99 -8.39 -4.43
N ALA A 14 -13.57 -9.53 -3.90
CA ALA A 14 -12.62 -9.60 -2.79
C ALA A 14 -11.22 -9.10 -3.18
N SER A 15 -10.76 -9.33 -4.42
CA SER A 15 -9.49 -8.77 -4.90
C SER A 15 -9.55 -7.26 -4.99
N VAL A 16 -10.61 -6.68 -5.55
CA VAL A 16 -10.79 -5.22 -5.63
C VAL A 16 -10.90 -4.60 -4.23
N ALA A 17 -11.65 -5.22 -3.32
CA ALA A 17 -11.74 -4.76 -1.93
C ALA A 17 -10.37 -4.77 -1.24
N SER A 18 -9.58 -5.84 -1.44
CA SER A 18 -8.22 -5.93 -0.92
C SER A 18 -7.30 -4.85 -1.49
N ALA A 19 -7.41 -4.54 -2.79
CA ALA A 19 -6.67 -3.45 -3.43
C ALA A 19 -6.98 -2.08 -2.79
N LEU A 20 -8.27 -1.82 -2.57
CA LEU A 20 -8.74 -0.57 -1.98
C LEU A 20 -8.23 -0.43 -0.53
N LEU A 21 -8.27 -1.52 0.24
CA LEU A 21 -7.75 -1.58 1.60
C LEU A 21 -6.22 -1.44 1.64
N ALA A 22 -5.49 -1.92 0.63
CA ALA A 22 -4.06 -1.71 0.53
C ALA A 22 -3.70 -0.22 0.38
N VAL A 23 -4.39 0.52 -0.50
CA VAL A 23 -4.08 1.93 -0.79
C VAL A 23 -4.48 2.87 0.34
N THR A 24 -5.55 2.54 1.08
CA THR A 24 -6.09 3.42 2.15
C THR A 24 -5.29 3.38 3.44
N ARG A 25 -4.42 2.36 3.65
CA ARG A 25 -3.68 2.19 4.91
C ARG A 25 -2.37 2.97 4.88
N LYS A 26 -2.17 3.81 5.91
CA LYS A 26 -0.94 4.62 6.09
C LYS A 26 0.28 3.81 6.49
N ASN A 27 0.09 2.71 7.23
CA ASN A 27 1.20 1.84 7.61
C ASN A 27 1.55 0.95 6.40
N PRO A 28 2.79 1.06 5.87
CA PRO A 28 3.17 0.37 4.64
C PRO A 28 3.23 -1.15 4.82
N VAL A 29 3.48 -1.66 6.03
CA VAL A 29 3.40 -3.10 6.34
C VAL A 29 1.96 -3.59 6.18
N HIS A 30 0.99 -2.87 6.74
CA HIS A 30 -0.42 -3.23 6.60
C HIS A 30 -0.92 -3.11 5.16
N SER A 31 -0.48 -2.07 4.43
CA SER A 31 -0.78 -1.93 3.01
C SER A 31 -0.34 -3.17 2.23
N MET A 32 0.88 -3.63 2.44
CA MET A 32 1.45 -4.78 1.74
C MET A 32 0.81 -6.12 2.14
N LEU A 33 0.35 -6.29 3.38
CA LEU A 33 -0.44 -7.47 3.76
C LEU A 33 -1.77 -7.56 3.00
N TRP A 34 -2.42 -6.42 2.72
CA TRP A 34 -3.60 -6.39 1.85
C TRP A 34 -3.26 -6.69 0.38
N VAL A 35 -2.08 -6.26 -0.09
CA VAL A 35 -1.58 -6.66 -1.43
C VAL A 35 -1.32 -8.16 -1.51
N LEU A 36 -0.80 -8.78 -0.44
CA LEU A 36 -0.63 -10.24 -0.36
C LEU A 36 -1.98 -10.95 -0.53
N ALA A 37 -2.99 -10.49 0.22
CA ALA A 37 -4.34 -11.02 0.08
C ALA A 37 -4.85 -10.87 -1.36
N LEU A 38 -4.62 -9.72 -2.01
CA LEU A 38 -4.97 -9.51 -3.42
C LEU A 38 -4.31 -10.55 -4.35
N PHE A 39 -3.02 -10.82 -4.20
CA PHE A 39 -2.35 -11.83 -5.03
C PHE A 39 -2.88 -13.25 -4.82
N LEU A 40 -3.34 -13.59 -3.61
CA LEU A 40 -3.99 -14.88 -3.35
C LEU A 40 -5.35 -14.97 -4.07
N HIS A 41 -6.16 -13.92 -4.05
CA HIS A 41 -7.43 -13.90 -4.80
C HIS A 41 -7.20 -13.98 -6.31
N VAL A 42 -6.17 -13.29 -6.83
CA VAL A 42 -5.78 -13.38 -8.26
C VAL A 42 -5.30 -14.78 -8.62
N ALA A 43 -4.50 -15.43 -7.77
CA ALA A 43 -4.11 -16.83 -7.98
C ALA A 43 -5.33 -17.76 -8.01
N GLY A 44 -6.31 -17.54 -7.13
CA GLY A 44 -7.60 -18.25 -7.13
C GLY A 44 -8.37 -18.05 -8.44
N ILE A 45 -8.39 -16.83 -8.99
CA ILE A 45 -9.01 -16.54 -10.29
C ILE A 45 -8.31 -17.31 -11.42
N PHE A 46 -6.98 -17.38 -11.41
CA PHE A 46 -6.22 -18.16 -12.40
C PHE A 46 -6.51 -19.67 -12.30
N LEU A 47 -6.69 -20.21 -11.10
CA LEU A 47 -7.13 -21.61 -10.93
C LEU A 47 -8.52 -21.84 -11.51
N LEU A 48 -9.47 -20.93 -11.29
CA LEU A 48 -10.82 -21.02 -11.85
C LEU A 48 -10.85 -20.95 -13.39
N LEU A 49 -9.89 -20.25 -13.98
CA LEU A 49 -9.71 -20.14 -15.43
C LEU A 49 -8.96 -21.34 -16.04
N GLY A 50 -8.52 -22.32 -15.22
CA GLY A 50 -7.71 -23.46 -15.67
C GLY A 50 -6.25 -23.12 -15.97
N ALA A 51 -5.76 -21.95 -15.53
CA ALA A 51 -4.40 -21.49 -15.74
C ALA A 51 -3.48 -21.88 -14.56
N GLU A 52 -3.26 -23.18 -14.36
CA GLU A 52 -2.55 -23.74 -13.19
C GLU A 52 -1.10 -23.25 -13.08
N PHE A 53 -0.37 -23.23 -14.19
CA PHE A 53 1.01 -22.74 -14.23
C PHE A 53 1.09 -21.26 -13.81
N LEU A 54 0.18 -20.43 -14.31
CA LEU A 54 0.15 -19.01 -14.00
C LEU A 54 -0.24 -18.78 -12.53
N ALA A 55 -1.17 -19.56 -11.99
CA ALA A 55 -1.52 -19.53 -10.58
C ALA A 55 -0.33 -19.88 -9.68
N ALA A 56 0.43 -20.94 -10.03
CA ALA A 56 1.62 -21.33 -9.30
C ALA A 56 2.70 -20.24 -9.33
N VAL A 57 2.97 -19.66 -10.50
CA VAL A 57 3.92 -18.54 -10.64
C VAL A 57 3.45 -17.31 -9.85
N GLN A 58 2.15 -17.02 -9.83
CA GLN A 58 1.58 -15.93 -9.04
C GLN A 58 1.90 -16.08 -7.54
N VAL A 59 1.75 -17.30 -7.00
CA VAL A 59 2.01 -17.55 -5.59
C VAL A 59 3.52 -17.55 -5.31
N ILE A 60 4.32 -18.26 -6.10
CA ILE A 60 5.75 -18.44 -5.82
C ILE A 60 6.53 -17.16 -6.07
N VAL A 61 6.32 -16.52 -7.21
CA VAL A 61 7.13 -15.38 -7.67
C VAL A 61 6.58 -14.07 -7.13
N TYR A 62 5.29 -13.80 -7.31
CA TYR A 62 4.73 -12.49 -6.93
C TYR A 62 4.44 -12.42 -5.43
N ALA A 63 3.67 -13.36 -4.87
CA ALA A 63 3.33 -13.36 -3.45
C ALA A 63 4.50 -13.79 -2.55
N GLY A 64 5.28 -14.79 -2.99
CA GLY A 64 6.44 -15.29 -2.28
C GLY A 64 7.66 -14.40 -2.43
N ALA A 65 8.34 -14.48 -3.58
CA ALA A 65 9.65 -13.84 -3.76
C ALA A 65 9.57 -12.31 -3.76
N ILE A 66 8.81 -11.72 -4.68
CA ILE A 66 8.82 -10.26 -4.91
C ILE A 66 8.17 -9.52 -3.75
N LEU A 67 6.99 -9.93 -3.29
CA LEU A 67 6.26 -9.21 -2.25
C LEU A 67 6.92 -9.33 -0.87
N ILE A 68 7.43 -10.50 -0.48
CA ILE A 68 8.14 -10.64 0.80
C ILE A 68 9.46 -9.87 0.76
N PHE A 69 10.16 -9.88 -0.37
CA PHE A 69 11.33 -9.03 -0.55
C PHE A 69 10.99 -7.55 -0.42
N TYR A 70 9.89 -7.11 -1.04
CA TYR A 70 9.41 -5.74 -0.92
C TYR A 70 9.04 -5.38 0.53
N LEU A 71 8.34 -6.27 1.24
CA LEU A 71 8.03 -6.12 2.67
C LEU A 71 9.29 -5.92 3.51
N PHE A 72 10.32 -6.71 3.24
CA PHE A 72 11.61 -6.61 3.94
C PHE A 72 12.28 -5.26 3.68
N VAL A 73 12.34 -4.84 2.41
CA VAL A 73 12.91 -3.54 2.01
C VAL A 73 12.16 -2.39 2.66
N VAL A 74 10.83 -2.40 2.61
CA VAL A 74 10.00 -1.34 3.20
C VAL A 74 10.13 -1.27 4.71
N MET A 75 10.29 -2.40 5.39
CA MET A 75 10.48 -2.43 6.84
C MET A 75 11.86 -1.91 7.24
N LEU A 76 12.89 -2.13 6.41
CA LEU A 76 14.23 -1.58 6.62
C LEU A 76 14.31 -0.08 6.35
N ILE A 77 13.50 0.41 5.41
CA ILE A 77 13.39 1.85 5.14
C ILE A 77 12.59 2.47 6.27
N ASN A 78 13.21 3.39 7.00
CA ASN A 78 12.48 4.22 7.94
C ASN A 78 11.72 5.28 7.15
N LEU A 79 10.45 5.03 6.82
CA LEU A 79 9.60 6.04 6.18
C LEU A 79 9.35 7.14 7.22
N PRO A 80 9.81 8.39 6.99
CA PRO A 80 9.42 9.48 7.86
C PRO A 80 7.90 9.58 7.77
N GLU A 81 7.22 9.46 8.92
CA GLU A 81 5.81 9.80 8.98
C GLU A 81 5.72 11.23 8.45
N GLU A 82 5.04 11.41 7.32
CA GLU A 82 4.73 12.72 6.80
C GLU A 82 3.69 13.29 7.76
N GLU A 83 4.18 13.76 8.92
CA GLU A 83 3.52 14.72 9.76
C GLU A 83 2.99 15.74 8.79
N ALA A 84 1.66 15.85 8.77
CA ALA A 84 0.91 16.84 8.04
C ALA A 84 1.39 18.23 8.51
N ARG A 85 2.57 18.63 8.07
CA ARG A 85 3.14 19.92 8.35
C ARG A 85 2.28 20.87 7.54
N PRO A 86 1.62 21.84 8.18
CA PRO A 86 1.16 22.98 7.43
C PRO A 86 2.43 23.63 6.87
N ARG A 87 2.67 23.38 5.58
CA ARG A 87 3.82 23.90 4.81
C ARG A 87 3.72 25.42 4.57
N PHE A 88 2.74 26.07 5.22
CA PHE A 88 2.44 27.48 5.11
C PHE A 88 2.52 28.16 6.47
N GLY A 89 3.40 29.17 6.59
CA GLY A 89 3.00 30.38 7.33
C GLY A 89 4.00 31.07 8.27
N ASN A 90 5.03 30.42 8.82
CA ASN A 90 5.76 31.03 9.95
C ASN A 90 7.12 31.66 9.62
N HIS A 91 7.62 31.61 8.38
CA HIS A 91 8.87 32.31 8.05
C HIS A 91 8.74 33.85 8.19
N TRP A 92 7.54 34.38 7.98
CA TRP A 92 7.24 35.81 8.12
C TRP A 92 7.25 36.24 9.59
N ARG A 93 6.83 35.35 10.50
CA ARG A 93 6.86 35.61 11.94
C ARG A 93 8.30 35.68 12.47
N GLN A 94 9.20 34.84 11.96
CA GLN A 94 10.61 34.86 12.35
C GLN A 94 11.35 36.12 11.88
N ARG A 95 11.04 36.62 10.68
CA ARG A 95 11.65 37.85 10.16
C ARG A 95 11.21 39.10 10.92
N LYS A 96 9.94 39.18 11.36
CA LYS A 96 9.45 40.31 12.18
C LYS A 96 10.00 40.33 13.61
N LEU A 97 10.32 39.17 14.21
CA LEU A 97 10.88 39.11 15.58
C LEU A 97 12.33 39.59 15.63
N ARG A 98 13.12 39.34 14.57
CA ARG A 98 14.50 39.83 14.48
C ARG A 98 14.60 41.35 14.32
N LEU A 99 13.63 41.97 13.65
CA LEU A 99 13.61 43.43 13.45
C LEU A 99 13.11 44.20 14.69
N ARG A 100 12.29 43.58 15.54
CA ARG A 100 11.82 44.20 16.79
C ARG A 100 12.91 44.35 17.86
N GLY A 101 13.99 43.55 17.80
CA GLY A 101 15.15 43.68 18.69
C GLY A 101 16.15 44.74 18.25
N ALA A 102 16.15 45.14 16.98
CA ALA A 102 17.09 46.13 16.43
C ALA A 102 16.64 47.59 16.63
N PHE A 103 15.36 47.81 16.96
CA PHE A 103 14.78 49.14 17.18
C PHE A 103 14.68 49.52 18.67
N ARG A 104 15.26 48.70 19.57
CA ARG A 104 15.26 48.91 21.03
C ARG A 104 16.69 49.08 21.57
N ARG A 105 17.55 49.77 20.82
CA ARG A 105 18.81 50.36 21.29
C ARG A 105 18.86 51.80 20.84
#